data_AF-A0A3D8MS05-F1
#
_entry.id   AF-A0A3D8MS05-F1
#
_cell.length_a   1.000
_cell.length_b   1.000
_cell.length_c   1.000
_cell.angle_alpha   90.00
_cell.angle_beta   90.00
_cell.angle_gamma   90.00
#
_symmetry.space_group_name_H-M   'P 1'
#
loop_
_entity.id
_entity.type
_entity.pdbx_description
1 polymer ?
#
loop_
_entity_poly.entity_id
_entity_poly.type
_entity_poly.pdbx_seq_one_letter_code
_entity_poly.pdbx_strand_id
1 'polypeptide(L)'
;MWPSFLHHLSLHFPIVVSMALAAAATYALRNDEPPTLIPLLRWGGLANLAMTTLAVFSGLVAGGFSGGSDHLSHHRLLGITAFAVIALAALSYDYGTRRDIADWRRFGGLLWWVASFAVIGAGHWGGLAEHRDVIPW
;
A
#
# COMPACT_ATOMS: atom_id res chain seq x y z
N MET A 1 -15.93 15.59 12.24
CA MET A 1 -14.65 16.04 11.65
C MET A 1 -13.52 15.04 11.89
N TRP A 2 -13.22 14.68 13.15
CA TRP A 2 -12.11 13.75 13.47
C TRP A 2 -12.23 12.33 12.86
N PRO A 3 -13.40 11.66 12.86
CA PRO A 3 -13.53 10.32 12.26
C PRO A 3 -13.32 10.33 10.73
N SER A 4 -13.85 11.35 10.04
CA SER A 4 -13.65 11.54 8.60
C SER A 4 -12.19 11.84 8.25
N PHE A 5 -11.51 12.64 9.07
CA PHE A 5 -10.09 12.94 8.88
C PHE A 5 -9.21 11.70 9.06
N LEU A 6 -9.43 10.91 10.12
CA LEU A 6 -8.69 9.66 10.35
C LEU A 6 -8.96 8.64 9.24
N HIS A 7 -10.20 8.57 8.74
CA HIS A 7 -10.58 7.75 7.59
C HIS A 7 -9.87 8.18 6.30
N HIS A 8 -9.78 9.48 6.02
CA HIS A 8 -9.06 9.97 4.85
C HIS A 8 -7.55 9.78 4.98
N LEU A 9 -6.99 10.00 6.17
CA LEU A 9 -5.57 9.81 6.44
C LEU A 9 -5.17 8.35 6.23
N SER A 10 -5.95 7.39 6.74
CA SER A 10 -5.66 5.96 6.54
C SER A 10 -5.85 5.50 5.09
N LEU A 11 -6.62 6.21 4.27
CA LEU A 11 -6.78 5.95 2.83
C LEU A 11 -5.65 6.53 1.97
N HIS A 12 -5.20 7.76 2.26
CA HIS A 12 -4.20 8.44 1.43
C HIS A 12 -2.77 8.07 1.82
N PHE A 13 -2.54 7.75 3.10
CA PHE A 13 -1.23 7.39 3.60
C PHE A 13 -0.62 6.19 2.84
N PRO A 14 -1.35 5.08 2.58
CA PRO A 14 -0.81 3.96 1.81
C PRO A 14 -0.43 4.32 0.36
N ILE A 15 -1.16 5.23 -0.28
CA ILE A 15 -0.85 5.69 -1.64
C ILE A 15 0.50 6.41 -1.64
N VAL A 16 0.62 7.47 -0.85
CA VAL A 16 1.79 8.35 -0.84
C VAL A 16 3.03 7.58 -0.40
N VAL A 17 2.89 6.76 0.66
CA VAL A 17 4.02 6.01 1.21
C VAL A 17 4.47 4.90 0.26
N SER A 18 3.56 4.19 -0.42
CA SER A 18 3.97 3.16 -1.39
C SER A 18 4.77 3.76 -2.55
N MET A 19 4.36 4.93 -3.07
CA MET A 19 5.09 5.62 -4.13
C MET A 19 6.46 6.13 -3.65
N ALA A 20 6.52 6.71 -2.46
CA ALA A 20 7.78 7.17 -1.87
C ALA A 20 8.75 6.00 -1.64
N LEU A 21 8.27 4.86 -1.14
CA LEU A 21 9.06 3.64 -0.97
C LEU A 21 9.52 3.06 -2.32
N ALA A 22 8.68 3.10 -3.36
CA ALA A 22 9.06 2.68 -4.70
C ALA A 22 10.20 3.55 -5.28
N ALA A 23 10.10 4.87 -5.12
CA ALA A 23 11.14 5.80 -5.54
C ALA A 23 12.45 5.58 -4.74
N ALA A 24 12.35 5.47 -3.41
CA ALA A 24 13.49 5.23 -2.54
C ALA A 24 14.17 3.88 -2.83
N ALA A 25 13.39 2.82 -3.08
CA ALA A 25 13.93 1.50 -3.43
C ALA A 25 14.63 1.54 -4.80
N THR A 26 14.02 2.20 -5.78
CA THR A 26 14.64 2.39 -7.11
C THR A 26 15.95 3.17 -7.00
N TYR A 27 15.98 4.23 -6.20
CA TYR A 27 17.19 4.98 -5.95
C TYR A 27 18.24 4.14 -5.21
N ALA A 28 17.84 3.37 -4.19
CA ALA A 28 18.75 2.49 -3.46
C ALA A 28 19.38 1.43 -4.38
N LEU A 29 18.59 0.81 -5.26
CA LEU A 29 19.06 -0.16 -6.25
C LEU A 29 20.09 0.43 -7.22
N ARG A 30 19.90 1.69 -7.64
CA ARG A 30 20.85 2.38 -8.53
C ARG A 30 22.17 2.77 -7.86
N ASN A 31 22.20 2.80 -6.53
CA ASN A 31 23.34 3.25 -5.74
C ASN A 31 23.87 2.14 -4.81
N ASP A 32 23.73 0.87 -5.22
CA ASP A 32 24.23 -0.30 -4.50
C ASP A 32 23.76 -0.41 -3.04
N GLU A 33 22.48 -0.14 -2.78
CA GLU A 33 21.81 -0.29 -1.48
C GLU A 33 22.50 0.49 -0.33
N PRO A 34 22.54 1.83 -0.41
CA PRO A 34 23.25 2.64 0.58
C PRO A 34 22.71 2.38 2.00
N PRO A 35 23.58 2.22 3.02
CA PRO A 35 23.16 1.85 4.37
C PRO A 35 22.15 2.81 5.01
N THR A 36 22.12 4.07 4.58
CA THR A 36 21.17 5.08 5.05
C THR A 36 19.73 4.83 4.62
N LEU A 37 19.51 4.15 3.49
CA LEU A 37 18.16 3.88 2.96
C LEU A 37 17.58 2.56 3.45
N ILE A 38 18.40 1.62 3.93
CA ILE A 38 17.93 0.33 4.43
C ILE A 38 16.94 0.50 5.61
N PRO A 39 17.23 1.31 6.66
CA PRO A 39 16.28 1.53 7.75
C PRO A 39 15.00 2.20 7.27
N LEU A 40 15.10 3.17 6.36
CA LEU A 40 13.95 3.88 5.82
C LEU A 40 13.00 2.93 5.07
N LEU A 41 13.54 2.13 4.16
CA LEU A 41 12.75 1.18 3.37
C LEU A 41 12.14 0.08 4.24
N ARG A 42 12.91 -0.41 5.22
CA ARG A 42 12.44 -1.43 6.16
C ARG A 42 11.31 -0.91 7.06
N TRP A 43 11.58 0.16 7.83
CA TRP A 43 10.62 0.67 8.81
C TRP A 43 9.45 1.39 8.14
N GLY A 44 9.71 2.13 7.06
CA GLY A 44 8.67 2.73 6.24
C GLY A 44 7.75 1.67 5.63
N GLY A 45 8.32 0.56 5.13
CA GLY A 45 7.55 -0.57 4.63
C GLY A 45 6.67 -1.23 5.69
N LEU A 46 7.19 -1.47 6.89
CA LEU A 46 6.42 -2.04 8.00
C LEU A 46 5.32 -1.08 8.50
N ALA A 47 5.61 0.22 8.58
CA ALA A 47 4.62 1.23 8.92
C ALA A 47 3.49 1.30 7.88
N ASN A 48 3.84 1.24 6.60
CA ASN A 48 2.87 1.21 5.50
C ASN A 48 1.98 -0.04 5.57
N LEU A 49 2.58 -1.21 5.84
CA LEU A 49 1.84 -2.45 6.05
C LEU A 49 0.87 -2.33 7.24
N ALA A 50 1.31 -1.79 8.38
CA ALA A 50 0.46 -1.61 9.55
C ALA A 50 -0.74 -0.70 9.25
N MET A 51 -0.51 0.42 8.57
CA MET A 51 -1.59 1.36 8.18
C MET A 51 -2.54 0.74 7.15
N THR A 52 -2.00 0.00 6.18
CA THR A 52 -2.82 -0.71 5.18
C THR A 52 -3.66 -1.81 5.84
N THR A 53 -3.08 -2.53 6.82
CA THR A 53 -3.79 -3.53 7.62
C THR A 53 -4.98 -2.88 8.33
N LEU A 54 -4.74 -1.75 9.03
CA LEU A 54 -5.80 -1.01 9.72
C LEU A 54 -6.90 -0.57 8.74
N ALA A 55 -6.53 -0.05 7.56
CA ALA A 55 -7.49 0.38 6.55
C ALA A 55 -8.36 -0.80 6.04
N VAL A 56 -7.74 -1.93 5.67
CA VAL A 56 -8.48 -3.10 5.16
C VAL A 56 -9.36 -3.72 6.22
N PHE A 57 -8.87 -3.94 7.44
CA PHE A 57 -9.68 -4.50 8.52
C PHE A 57 -10.80 -3.55 8.93
N SER A 58 -10.53 -2.24 9.00
CA SER A 58 -11.59 -1.25 9.25
C SER A 58 -12.67 -1.29 8.17
N GLY A 59 -12.29 -1.43 6.89
CA GLY A 59 -13.23 -1.57 5.79
C GLY A 59 -14.07 -2.85 5.85
N LEU A 60 -13.45 -3.98 6.22
CA LEU A 60 -14.15 -5.26 6.38
C LEU A 60 -15.12 -5.26 7.58
N VAL A 61 -14.74 -4.65 8.70
CA VAL A 61 -15.61 -4.51 9.87
C VAL A 61 -16.79 -3.57 9.59
N ALA A 62 -16.54 -2.46 8.90
CA ALA A 62 -17.58 -1.48 8.57
C ALA A 62 -18.56 -1.94 7.48
N GLY A 63 -18.07 -2.68 6.46
CA GLY A 63 -18.82 -3.02 5.25
C GLY A 63 -19.10 -4.51 5.04
N GLY A 64 -18.74 -5.38 5.99
CA GLY A 64 -18.94 -6.84 5.92
C GLY A 64 -18.23 -7.52 4.74
N PHE A 65 -18.63 -8.77 4.41
CA PHE A 65 -18.20 -9.48 3.20
C PHE A 65 -19.26 -9.49 2.09
N SER A 66 -20.48 -9.06 2.39
CA SER A 66 -21.65 -9.21 1.53
C SER A 66 -22.31 -7.86 1.26
N GLY A 67 -22.31 -7.42 0.00
CA GLY A 67 -23.28 -6.44 -0.49
C GLY A 67 -22.74 -5.00 -0.61
N GLY A 68 -22.43 -4.62 -1.85
CA GLY A 68 -22.19 -3.25 -2.27
C GLY A 68 -22.37 -3.17 -3.80
N SER A 69 -22.32 -1.97 -4.37
CA SER A 69 -22.25 -1.81 -5.83
C SER A 69 -21.03 -2.54 -6.41
N ASP A 70 -21.05 -2.84 -7.71
CA ASP A 70 -19.89 -3.48 -8.38
C ASP A 70 -18.59 -2.70 -8.16
N HIS A 71 -18.67 -1.36 -8.13
CA HIS A 71 -17.52 -0.50 -7.81
C HIS A 71 -16.98 -0.72 -6.39
N LEU A 72 -17.85 -0.86 -5.38
CA LEU A 72 -17.45 -1.17 -4.00
C LEU A 72 -16.87 -2.59 -3.88
N SER A 73 -17.37 -3.54 -4.68
CA SER A 73 -16.81 -4.89 -4.76
C SER A 73 -15.41 -4.88 -5.38
N HIS A 74 -15.21 -4.18 -6.50
CA HIS A 74 -13.89 -4.01 -7.11
C HIS A 74 -12.91 -3.26 -6.20
N HIS A 75 -13.34 -2.17 -5.56
CA HIS A 75 -12.55 -1.44 -4.57
C HIS A 75 -12.04 -2.38 -3.46
N ARG A 76 -12.91 -3.23 -2.92
CA ARG A 76 -12.55 -4.18 -1.86
C ARG A 76 -11.57 -5.25 -2.33
N LEU A 77 -11.81 -5.88 -3.48
CA LEU A 77 -10.92 -6.90 -4.05
C LEU A 77 -9.54 -6.33 -4.39
N LEU A 78 -9.50 -5.11 -4.94
CA LEU A 78 -8.26 -4.39 -5.19
C LEU A 78 -7.57 -3.97 -3.88
N GLY A 79 -8.32 -3.59 -2.85
CA GLY A 79 -7.79 -3.31 -1.52
C GLY A 79 -7.13 -4.53 -0.87
N ILE A 80 -7.74 -5.71 -0.98
CA ILE A 80 -7.16 -6.99 -0.53
C ILE A 80 -5.89 -7.33 -1.35
N THR A 81 -5.95 -7.13 -2.67
CA THR A 81 -4.80 -7.34 -3.56
C THR A 81 -3.65 -6.40 -3.17
N ALA A 82 -3.93 -5.12 -2.97
CA ALA A 82 -2.95 -4.12 -2.53
C ALA A 82 -2.35 -4.50 -1.18
N PHE A 83 -3.16 -4.95 -0.22
CA PHE A 83 -2.67 -5.46 1.06
C PHE A 83 -1.71 -6.65 0.90
N ALA A 84 -2.06 -7.64 0.07
CA ALA A 84 -1.20 -8.79 -0.17
C ALA A 84 0.15 -8.39 -0.80
N VAL A 85 0.14 -7.48 -1.78
CA VAL A 85 1.36 -6.98 -2.42
C VAL A 85 2.20 -6.15 -1.46
N ILE A 86 1.58 -5.28 -0.65
CA ILE A 86 2.28 -4.50 0.38
C ILE A 86 2.89 -5.41 1.45
N ALA A 87 2.18 -6.45 1.86
CA ALA A 87 2.71 -7.44 2.80
C ALA A 87 3.92 -8.17 2.22
N LEU A 88 3.84 -8.60 0.96
CA LEU A 88 4.97 -9.22 0.27
C LEU A 88 6.16 -8.26 0.16
N ALA A 89 5.94 -7.00 -0.23
CA ALA A 89 6.98 -5.98 -0.35
C ALA A 89 7.69 -5.75 0.99
N ALA A 90 6.92 -5.44 2.04
CA ALA A 90 7.43 -5.11 3.37
C ALA A 90 8.12 -6.31 4.04
N LEU A 91 7.50 -7.49 4.04
CA LEU A 91 8.04 -8.67 4.71
C LEU A 91 9.25 -9.25 3.98
N SER A 92 9.26 -9.22 2.65
CA SER A 92 10.44 -9.61 1.86
C SER A 92 11.64 -8.69 2.15
N TYR A 93 11.39 -7.38 2.21
CA TYR A 93 12.43 -6.40 2.51
C TYR A 93 12.96 -6.53 3.95
N ASP A 94 12.07 -6.69 4.95
CA ASP A 94 12.45 -6.94 6.33
C ASP A 94 13.24 -8.25 6.47
N TYR A 95 12.78 -9.32 5.81
CA TYR A 95 13.48 -10.60 5.79
C TYR A 95 14.90 -10.48 5.20
N GLY A 96 15.03 -9.87 4.01
CA GLY A 96 16.32 -9.64 3.36
C GLY A 96 17.24 -8.74 4.18
N THR A 97 16.69 -7.83 4.98
CA THR A 97 17.49 -7.01 5.91
C THR A 97 17.97 -7.83 7.11
N ARG A 98 17.09 -8.62 7.74
CA ARG A 98 17.46 -9.43 8.93
C ARG A 98 18.42 -10.57 8.62
N ARG A 99 18.34 -11.12 7.40
CA ARG A 99 19.18 -12.25 6.95
C ARG A 99 20.39 -11.81 6.13
N ASP A 100 20.53 -10.51 5.91
CA ASP A 100 21.53 -9.91 5.01
C ASP A 100 21.57 -10.55 3.61
N ILE A 101 20.39 -10.69 2.98
CA ILE A 101 20.24 -11.23 1.63
C ILE A 101 19.76 -10.12 0.70
N ALA A 102 20.66 -9.63 -0.16
CA ALA A 102 20.37 -8.53 -1.09
C ALA A 102 19.18 -8.84 -1.99
N ASP A 103 19.11 -10.02 -2.60
CA ASP A 103 18.03 -10.36 -3.56
C ASP A 103 16.63 -10.24 -2.96
N TRP A 104 16.46 -10.59 -1.69
CA TRP A 104 15.18 -10.40 -0.97
C TRP A 104 14.84 -8.91 -0.76
N ARG A 105 15.85 -8.08 -0.47
CA ARG A 105 15.67 -6.61 -0.37
C ARG A 105 15.33 -6.02 -1.73
N ARG A 106 15.99 -6.45 -2.80
CA ARG A 106 15.73 -5.99 -4.17
C ARG A 106 14.34 -6.38 -4.63
N PHE A 107 13.95 -7.64 -4.41
CA PHE A 107 12.61 -8.14 -4.69
C PHE A 107 11.54 -7.35 -3.94
N GLY A 108 11.67 -7.22 -2.62
CA GLY A 108 10.74 -6.42 -1.80
C GLY A 108 10.70 -4.95 -2.20
N GLY A 109 11.86 -4.39 -2.56
CA GLY A 109 12.00 -3.02 -3.04
C GLY A 109 11.26 -2.76 -4.35
N LEU A 110 11.38 -3.65 -5.32
CA LEU A 110 10.70 -3.55 -6.62
C LEU A 110 9.18 -3.77 -6.50
N LEU A 111 8.73 -4.60 -5.56
CA LEU A 111 7.31 -4.81 -5.30
C LEU A 111 6.59 -3.52 -4.86
N TRP A 112 7.28 -2.49 -4.38
CA TRP A 112 6.65 -1.20 -4.06
C TRP A 112 6.03 -0.51 -5.28
N TRP A 113 6.54 -0.73 -6.50
CA TRP A 113 5.88 -0.26 -7.72
C TRP A 113 4.55 -0.97 -7.94
N VAL A 114 4.52 -2.29 -7.80
CA VAL A 114 3.29 -3.09 -7.92
C VAL A 114 2.28 -2.68 -6.84
N ALA A 115 2.74 -2.47 -5.61
CA ALA A 115 1.93 -1.96 -4.52
C ALA A 115 1.32 -0.60 -4.87
N SER A 116 2.12 0.33 -5.41
CA SER A 116 1.65 1.66 -5.80
C SER A 116 0.51 1.58 -6.83
N PHE A 117 0.65 0.78 -7.89
CA PHE A 117 -0.41 0.59 -8.87
C PHE A 117 -1.66 -0.06 -8.28
N ALA A 118 -1.49 -1.06 -7.40
CA ALA A 118 -2.62 -1.73 -6.74
C ALA A 118 -3.40 -0.77 -5.83
N VAL A 119 -2.73 0.06 -5.04
CA VAL A 119 -3.39 1.04 -4.15
C VAL A 119 -4.04 2.16 -4.96
N ILE A 120 -3.41 2.66 -6.03
CA ILE A 120 -4.04 3.64 -6.94
C ILE A 120 -5.31 3.07 -7.55
N GLY A 121 -5.26 1.82 -8.04
CA GLY A 121 -6.43 1.13 -8.56
C GLY A 121 -7.54 1.03 -7.52
N ALA A 122 -7.22 0.57 -6.30
CA ALA A 122 -8.19 0.52 -5.21
C ALA A 122 -8.81 1.91 -4.93
N GLY A 123 -8.00 2.96 -4.80
CA GLY A 123 -8.46 4.32 -4.56
C GLY A 123 -9.37 4.85 -5.66
N HIS A 124 -9.02 4.61 -6.93
CA HIS A 124 -9.81 5.04 -8.09
C HIS A 124 -11.22 4.43 -8.08
N TRP A 125 -11.35 3.11 -7.86
CA TRP A 125 -12.65 2.45 -7.79
C TRP A 125 -13.47 2.85 -6.56
N GLY A 126 -12.80 3.15 -5.44
CA GLY A 126 -13.45 3.70 -4.25
C GLY A 126 -14.03 5.09 -4.50
N GLY A 127 -13.25 5.97 -5.13
CA GLY A 127 -13.72 7.30 -5.52
C GLY A 127 -14.89 7.26 -6.51
N LEU A 128 -14.84 6.36 -7.50
CA LEU A 128 -15.94 6.13 -8.45
C LEU A 128 -17.24 5.67 -7.78
N ALA A 129 -17.16 4.90 -6.69
CA ALA A 129 -18.33 4.49 -5.94
C ALA A 129 -18.97 5.64 -5.17
N GLU A 130 -18.16 6.52 -4.56
CA GLU A 130 -18.63 7.59 -3.66
C GLU A 130 -18.97 8.89 -4.39
N HIS A 131 -18.33 9.16 -5.53
CA HIS A 131 -18.36 10.45 -6.24
C HIS A 131 -18.75 10.28 -7.71
N ARG A 132 -19.59 9.30 -8.01
CA ARG A 132 -20.01 8.95 -9.39
C ARG A 132 -20.68 10.12 -10.12
N ASP A 133 -21.23 11.07 -9.38
CA ASP A 133 -21.86 12.30 -9.82
C ASP A 133 -20.88 13.39 -10.26
N VAL A 134 -19.60 13.29 -9.86
CA VAL A 134 -18.56 14.32 -10.09
C VAL A 134 -17.33 13.82 -10.83
N ILE A 135 -17.09 12.50 -10.90
CA ILE A 135 -15.96 11.93 -11.66
C ILE A 135 -16.44 11.60 -13.09
N PRO A 136 -16.02 12.37 -14.12
CA PRO A 136 -16.32 12.03 -15.50
C PRO A 136 -15.46 10.82 -15.90
N TRP A 137 -16.15 9.69 -16.11
CA TRP A 137 -15.72 8.44 -16.76
C TRP A 137 -14.20 8.17 -16.85
#